data_AF-A0A7C4TTM7-F1
#
_entry.id   AF-A0A7C4TTM7-F1
#
_cell.length_a   1.000
_cell.length_b   1.000
_cell.length_c   1.000
_cell.angle_alpha   90.00
_cell.angle_beta   90.00
_cell.angle_gamma   90.00
#
_symmetry.space_group_name_H-M   'P 1'
#
loop_
_entity.id
_entity.type
_entity.pdbx_description
1 polymer ?
#
loop_
_entity_poly.entity_id
_entity_poly.type
_entity_poly.pdbx_seq_one_letter_code
_entity_poly.pdbx_strand_id
1 'polypeptide(L)' 'DIINELDMLGIVNAKVTSKGRYGRTKIVRLAISDRALAEGLKSDPRLSSIVTESV' A
#
# COMPACT_ATOMS: atom_id res chain seq x y z
N ASP A 1 0.26 0.26 12.67
CA ASP A 1 -1.15 0.67 12.53
C ASP A 1 -1.52 1.24 11.18
N ILE A 2 -0.69 2.10 10.57
CA ILE A 2 -0.91 2.65 9.21
C ILE A 2 -1.40 1.63 8.16
N ILE A 3 -0.79 0.44 8.10
CA ILE A 3 -1.23 -0.60 7.14
C ILE A 3 -2.69 -1.04 7.39
N ASN A 4 -3.11 -1.13 8.65
CA ASN A 4 -4.51 -1.46 8.97
C ASN A 4 -5.45 -0.30 8.62
N GLU A 5 -5.02 0.93 8.83
CA GLU A 5 -5.82 2.10 8.44
C GLU A 5 -6.03 2.15 6.93
N LEU A 6 -4.97 1.91 6.15
CA LEU A 6 -5.05 1.81 4.69
C LEU A 6 -5.92 0.63 4.22
N ASP A 7 -5.94 -0.48 4.95
CA ASP A 7 -6.81 -1.63 4.70
C ASP A 7 -8.28 -1.30 4.98
N MET A 8 -8.57 -0.60 6.08
CA MET A 8 -9.91 -0.10 6.39
C MET A 8 -10.42 0.93 5.38
N LEU A 9 -9.51 1.76 4.83
CA LEU A 9 -9.82 2.71 3.75
C LEU A 9 -9.97 2.03 2.37
N GLY A 10 -9.67 0.74 2.26
CA GLY A 10 -9.76 -0.01 1.01
C GLY A 10 -8.66 0.32 -0.01
N ILE A 11 -7.56 0.95 0.42
CA ILE A 11 -6.43 1.30 -0.45
C ILE A 11 -5.55 0.06 -0.69
N VAL A 12 -5.35 -0.73 0.37
CA VAL A 12 -4.61 -2.00 0.33
C VAL A 12 -5.50 -3.12 0.88
N ASN A 13 -5.11 -4.36 0.59
CA ASN A 13 -5.61 -5.53 1.28
C ASN A 13 -4.48 -6.17 2.11
N ALA A 14 -4.63 -6.21 3.43
CA ALA A 14 -3.61 -6.69 4.35
C ALA A 14 -4.00 -8.01 5.04
N LYS A 15 -3.61 -9.16 4.46
CA LYS A 15 -3.96 -10.48 5.00
C LYS A 15 -2.90 -11.03 5.96
N VAL A 16 -3.27 -11.26 7.22
CA VAL A 16 -2.40 -11.96 8.19
C VAL A 16 -2.23 -13.43 7.79
N THR A 17 -0.99 -13.86 7.63
CA THR A 17 -0.62 -15.23 7.27
C THR A 17 0.38 -15.78 8.28
N SER A 18 0.16 -17.01 8.74
CA SER A 18 1.12 -17.75 9.56
C SER A 18 2.25 -18.30 8.69
N LYS A 19 3.49 -18.14 9.16
CA LYS A 19 4.70 -18.74 8.60
C LYS A 19 5.28 -19.80 9.55
N GLY A 20 4.47 -20.36 10.44
CA GLY A 20 4.90 -21.41 11.39
C GLY A 20 5.93 -20.88 12.39
N ARG A 21 7.09 -21.56 12.50
CA ARG A 21 8.20 -21.14 13.38
C ARG A 21 8.79 -19.77 13.02
N TYR A 22 8.52 -19.26 11.82
CA TYR A 22 8.94 -17.92 11.38
C TYR A 22 7.94 -16.82 11.78
N GLY A 23 6.92 -17.15 12.57
CA GLY A 23 5.97 -16.17 13.11
C GLY A 23 4.81 -15.85 12.17
N ARG A 24 4.21 -14.67 12.32
CA ARG A 24 3.07 -14.19 11.53
C ARG A 24 3.49 -12.91 10.80
N THR A 25 3.05 -12.79 9.55
CA THR A 25 3.27 -11.58 8.75
C THR A 25 1.99 -11.16 8.05
N LYS A 26 1.93 -9.94 7.53
CA LYS A 26 0.85 -9.47 6.66
C LYS A 26 1.33 -9.49 5.21
N ILE A 27 0.58 -10.17 4.37
CA ILE A 27 0.73 -10.04 2.92
C ILE A 27 -0.12 -8.84 2.52
N VAL A 28 0.52 -7.78 2.05
CA VAL A 28 -0.13 -6.53 1.63
C VAL A 28 -0.18 -6.49 0.11
N ARG A 29 -1.37 -6.22 -0.44
CA ARG A 29 -1.61 -6.06 -1.88
C ARG A 29 -2.33 -4.74 -2.13
N LEU A 30 -2.09 -4.11 -3.27
CA LEU A 30 -2.89 -2.96 -3.69
C LEU A 30 -4.33 -3.42 -3.96
N ALA A 31 -5.30 -2.67 -3.43
CA ALA A 31 -6.73 -2.88 -3.68
C ALA A 31 -7.30 -1.86 -4.68
N ILE A 32 -6.53 -0.80 -4.99
CA ILE A 32 -6.86 0.22 -5.99
C ILE A 32 -6.04 0.03 -7.27
N SER A 33 -6.43 0.72 -8.34
CA SER A 33 -5.67 0.74 -9.59
C SER A 33 -4.40 1.59 -9.48
N ASP A 34 -3.37 1.21 -10.23
CA ASP A 34 -2.10 1.96 -10.28
C ASP A 34 -2.30 3.41 -10.74
N ARG A 35 -3.29 3.64 -11.61
CA ARG A 35 -3.65 4.99 -12.07
C ARG A 35 -4.18 5.86 -10.92
N ALA A 36 -5.12 5.35 -10.12
CA ALA A 36 -5.67 6.07 -8.99
C ALA A 36 -4.59 6.35 -7.93
N LEU A 37 -3.70 5.37 -7.70
CA LEU A 37 -2.55 5.53 -6.81
C LEU A 37 -1.62 6.65 -7.30
N ALA A 38 -1.27 6.65 -8.59
CA ALA A 38 -0.39 7.66 -9.19
C ALA A 38 -1.01 9.06 -9.15
N GLU A 39 -2.30 9.19 -9.45
CA GLU A 39 -3.02 10.48 -9.38
C GLU A 39 -3.04 11.02 -7.93
N GLY A 40 -3.32 10.17 -6.94
CA GLY A 40 -3.30 10.55 -5.53
C GLY A 40 -1.90 10.96 -5.05
N LEU A 41 -0.87 10.19 -5.37
CA LEU A 41 0.51 10.49 -4.96
C LEU A 41 1.08 11.74 -5.65
N LYS A 42 0.73 11.98 -6.93
CA LYS A 42 1.12 13.22 -7.64
C LYS A 42 0.50 14.47 -7.03
N SER A 43 -0.66 14.34 -6.39
CA SER A 43 -1.35 15.47 -5.76
C SER A 43 -0.64 15.97 -4.48
N ASP A 44 0.11 15.10 -3.78
CA ASP A 44 0.89 15.50 -2.60
C ASP A 44 2.29 16.01 -3.05
N PRO A 45 2.63 17.28 -2.79
CA PRO A 45 3.92 17.85 -3.18
C PRO A 45 5.14 17.09 -2.64
N ARG A 46 5.01 16.40 -1.50
CA ARG A 46 6.10 15.64 -0.86
C ARG A 46 6.27 14.24 -1.46
N LEU A 47 5.21 13.68 -2.03
CA LEU A 47 5.21 12.31 -2.59
C LEU A 47 5.34 12.28 -4.12
N SER A 48 5.18 13.44 -4.77
CA SER A 48 5.27 13.59 -6.22
C SER A 48 6.60 13.12 -6.83
N SER A 49 7.71 13.25 -6.10
CA SER A 49 9.05 12.82 -6.56
C SER A 49 9.18 11.30 -6.67
N ILE A 50 8.54 10.54 -5.77
CA ILE A 50 8.64 9.07 -5.70
C ILE A 50 7.94 8.42 -6.91
N VAL A 51 6.87 9.04 -7.41
CA VAL A 51 6.12 8.53 -8.59
C VAL A 51 6.86 8.80 -9.89
N THR A 52 7.73 9.82 -9.92
CA THR A 52 8.40 10.27 -11.14
C THR A 52 9.62 9.41 -11.48
N GLU A 53 10.23 8.73 -10.49
CA GLU A 53 11.42 7.89 -10.66
C GLU A 53 11.17 6.51 -11.31
N SER A 54 9.93 6.17 -11.68
CA SER A 54 9.59 4.83 -12.21
C SER A 54 9.46 4.75 -13.74
N VAL A 55 10.05 5.68 -14.49
CA VAL A 55 10.13 5.63 -15.97
C VAL A 55 11.54 5.90 -16.45
#